data_AF-A0A8S3TCL0-F1
#
_entry.id   AF-A0A8S3TCL0-F1
#
_cell.length_a   1.000
_cell.length_b   1.000
_cell.length_c   1.000
_cell.angle_alpha   90.00
_cell.angle_beta   90.00
_cell.angle_gamma   90.00
#
_symmetry.space_group_name_H-M   'P 1'
#
loop_
_entity.id
_entity.type
_entity.pdbx_description
1 polymer ?
#
loop_
_entity_poly.entity_id
_entity_poly.type
_entity_poly.pdbx_seq_one_letter_code
_entity_poly.pdbx_strand_id
1 'polypeptide(L)'
;MTEGSTVWRVLRDDVVWDLEASKRTHYSGNNRFVNFTKDSEYAVFISLVNYSRYDWSDNTYALSVVQAENGITRTVPFPPCTEFVSPPCIVLCGSTNYFTAIVQICNKTHDPKSKKERSRHYEVQLLLEDISGTEEETTFLKIQNVFEEAEEDCQFLDVKTNLKNQLVLMYAKGLDQYVFEMEKGLVRPSYIQKGLIVYDFKNKGILKHIPISFAIVRHQQLNFISQFHDHNGPKPICFQCS
;
A
#
# COMPACT_ATOMS: atom_id res chain seq x y z
N MET A 1 -36.68 -8.35 13.99
CA MET A 1 -36.11 -7.05 13.61
C MET A 1 -35.41 -6.50 14.85
N THR A 2 -34.08 -6.53 14.87
CA THR A 2 -33.28 -5.87 15.89
C THR A 2 -32.40 -4.86 15.18
N GLU A 3 -32.54 -3.63 15.64
CA GLU A 3 -32.05 -2.40 15.05
C GLU A 3 -30.53 -2.40 14.90
N GLY A 4 -30.10 -1.79 13.79
CA GLY A 4 -28.69 -1.67 13.42
C GLY A 4 -27.92 -0.88 14.47
N SER A 5 -26.87 -1.50 15.00
CA SER A 5 -25.75 -0.71 15.50
C SER A 5 -25.06 -0.08 14.29
N THR A 6 -25.29 1.21 14.08
CA THR A 6 -24.41 2.02 13.24
C THR A 6 -23.09 2.11 13.99
N VAL A 7 -22.16 1.20 13.66
CA VAL A 7 -20.78 1.32 14.11
C VAL A 7 -20.22 2.57 13.44
N TRP A 8 -20.23 3.70 14.17
CA TRP A 8 -19.54 4.91 13.77
C TRP A 8 -18.05 4.58 13.66
N ARG A 9 -17.50 4.59 12.45
CA ARG A 9 -16.05 4.57 12.24
C ARG A 9 -15.63 6.00 11.88
N VAL A 10 -14.88 6.64 12.77
CA VAL A 10 -14.25 7.94 12.49
C VAL A 10 -13.14 7.66 11.48
N LEU A 11 -13.36 8.03 10.22
CA LEU A 11 -12.24 8.20 9.29
C LEU A 11 -11.48 9.46 9.72
N ARG A 12 -10.16 9.44 9.57
CA ARG A 12 -9.31 10.52 10.09
C ARG A 12 -9.30 11.68 9.11
N ASP A 13 -9.53 12.87 9.65
CA ASP A 13 -9.17 14.11 8.99
C ASP A 13 -7.72 14.41 9.35
N ASP A 14 -6.88 14.59 8.35
CA ASP A 14 -5.48 14.96 8.54
C ASP A 14 -5.27 16.39 8.10
N VAL A 15 -4.51 17.10 8.92
CA VAL A 15 -4.22 18.52 8.76
C VAL A 15 -2.72 18.71 8.75
N VAL A 16 -2.19 19.32 7.69
CA VAL A 16 -0.80 19.73 7.63
C VAL A 16 -0.69 21.15 8.18
N TRP A 17 0.24 21.34 9.11
CA TRP A 17 0.53 22.61 9.75
C TRP A 17 1.93 23.08 9.38
N ASP A 18 2.01 24.35 8.99
CA ASP A 18 3.26 25.11 9.01
C ASP A 18 3.42 25.65 10.44
N LEU A 19 4.36 25.06 11.17
CA LEU A 19 4.60 25.38 12.57
C LEU A 19 5.27 26.74 12.75
N GLU A 20 6.08 27.19 11.78
CA GLU A 20 6.76 28.49 11.84
C GLU A 20 5.77 29.62 11.58
N ALA A 21 4.93 29.49 10.55
CA ALA A 21 3.90 30.46 10.24
C ALA A 21 2.62 30.31 11.09
N SER A 22 2.57 29.29 11.96
CA SER A 22 1.41 28.96 12.82
C SER A 22 0.09 28.87 12.04
N LYS A 23 0.13 28.31 10.83
CA LYS A 23 -1.03 28.24 9.92
C LYS A 23 -1.23 26.84 9.38
N ARG A 24 -2.50 26.50 9.13
CA ARG A 24 -2.86 25.30 8.38
C ARG A 24 -2.50 25.48 6.90
N THR A 25 -1.74 24.54 6.34
CA THR A 25 -1.36 24.54 4.91
C THR A 25 -2.20 23.58 4.09
N HIS A 26 -2.63 22.46 4.66
CA HIS A 26 -3.44 21.48 3.95
C HIS A 26 -4.47 20.80 4.88
N TYR A 27 -5.60 20.41 4.31
CA TYR A 27 -6.64 19.62 4.96
C TYR A 27 -7.06 18.52 4.00
N SER A 28 -7.01 17.27 4.44
CA SER A 28 -7.58 16.13 3.71
C SER A 28 -8.46 15.32 4.64
N GLY A 29 -9.69 15.06 4.22
CA GLY A 29 -10.64 14.26 4.99
C GLY A 29 -10.65 12.79 4.55
N ASN A 30 -11.15 11.94 5.44
CA ASN A 30 -11.34 10.51 5.18
C ASN A 30 -10.07 9.75 4.75
N ASN A 31 -8.92 10.10 5.31
CA ASN A 31 -7.68 9.43 4.95
C ASN A 31 -7.55 8.07 5.63
N ARG A 32 -7.04 7.12 4.87
CA ARG A 32 -6.63 5.81 5.36
C ARG A 32 -5.14 5.75 5.64
N PHE A 33 -4.34 6.44 4.82
CA PHE A 33 -2.89 6.49 4.95
C PHE A 33 -2.39 7.91 4.70
N VAL A 34 -1.39 8.29 5.49
CA VAL A 34 -0.58 9.49 5.27
C VAL A 34 0.88 9.09 5.35
N ASN A 35 1.67 9.46 4.35
CA ASN A 35 3.12 9.20 4.31
C ASN A 35 3.86 10.47 3.89
N PHE A 36 5.02 10.70 4.47
CA PHE A 36 5.95 11.75 4.08
C PHE A 36 7.12 11.13 3.32
N THR A 37 7.61 11.83 2.29
CA THR A 37 8.87 11.44 1.64
C THR A 37 10.03 11.64 2.61
N LYS A 38 11.12 10.87 2.42
CA LYS A 38 12.29 10.95 3.32
C LYS A 38 13.01 12.30 3.23
N ASP A 39 12.95 12.95 2.08
CA ASP A 39 13.46 14.31 1.84
C ASP A 39 12.51 15.41 2.36
N SER A 40 11.32 15.03 2.86
CA SER A 40 10.28 15.96 3.32
C SER A 40 9.74 16.91 2.24
N GLU A 41 9.98 16.64 0.96
CA GLU A 41 9.46 17.46 -0.14
C GLU A 41 7.97 17.23 -0.41
N TYR A 42 7.46 16.03 -0.13
CA TYR A 42 6.08 15.66 -0.41
C TYR A 42 5.41 14.97 0.77
N ALA A 43 4.12 15.24 0.93
CA ALA A 43 3.20 14.48 1.76
C ALA A 43 2.15 13.81 0.87
N VAL A 44 1.88 12.54 1.11
CA VAL A 44 0.96 11.73 0.34
C VAL A 44 -0.21 11.31 1.21
N PHE A 45 -1.41 11.61 0.76
CA PHE A 45 -2.68 11.28 1.42
C PHE A 45 -3.43 10.28 0.55
N ILE A 46 -3.91 9.20 1.17
CA ILE A 46 -4.81 8.26 0.51
C ILE A 46 -6.17 8.39 1.15
N SER A 47 -7.08 9.07 0.46
CA SER A 47 -8.44 9.30 0.90
C SER A 47 -9.38 8.25 0.32
N LEU A 48 -10.36 7.84 1.13
CA LEU A 48 -11.45 6.98 0.70
C LEU A 48 -12.57 7.87 0.14
N VAL A 49 -12.79 7.77 -1.18
CA VAL A 49 -13.77 8.60 -1.91
C VAL A 49 -15.16 7.98 -1.84
N ASN A 50 -15.25 6.67 -2.08
CA ASN A 50 -16.48 5.89 -1.91
C ASN A 50 -16.20 4.70 -1.00
N TYR A 51 -17.14 4.42 -0.09
CA TYR A 51 -17.03 3.30 0.85
C TYR A 51 -18.26 2.41 0.80
N SER A 52 -18.03 1.11 0.64
CA SER A 52 -19.00 0.05 0.80
C SER A 52 -18.49 -0.96 1.81
N ARG A 53 -19.23 -1.08 2.92
CA ARG A 53 -18.99 -2.12 3.94
C ARG A 53 -19.32 -3.53 3.46
N TYR A 54 -20.18 -3.66 2.45
CA TYR A 54 -20.73 -4.95 2.00
C TYR A 54 -19.95 -5.50 0.81
N ASP A 55 -19.38 -4.61 -0.01
CA ASP A 55 -18.63 -4.97 -1.18
C ASP A 55 -17.45 -4.03 -1.35
N TRP A 56 -16.28 -4.46 -0.86
CA TRP A 56 -15.06 -3.66 -0.96
C TRP A 56 -14.69 -3.29 -2.40
N SER A 57 -15.15 -4.05 -3.39
CA SER A 57 -14.88 -3.74 -4.79
C SER A 57 -15.62 -2.49 -5.29
N ASP A 58 -16.56 -1.95 -4.51
CA ASP A 58 -17.16 -0.64 -4.77
C ASP A 58 -16.39 0.50 -4.10
N ASN A 59 -15.36 0.19 -3.29
CA ASN A 59 -14.51 1.21 -2.69
C ASN A 59 -13.68 1.90 -3.76
N THR A 60 -13.51 3.21 -3.63
CA THR A 60 -12.63 4.01 -4.48
C THR A 60 -11.73 4.89 -3.63
N TYR A 61 -10.48 5.01 -4.07
CA TYR A 61 -9.46 5.78 -3.37
C TYR A 61 -8.91 6.88 -4.27
N ALA A 62 -8.44 7.97 -3.66
CA ALA A 62 -7.67 9.00 -4.34
C ALA A 62 -6.32 9.17 -3.65
N LEU A 63 -5.25 9.29 -4.44
CA LEU A 63 -3.93 9.66 -3.99
C LEU A 63 -3.76 11.17 -4.15
N SER A 64 -3.65 11.91 -3.07
CA SER A 64 -3.29 13.34 -3.12
C SER A 64 -1.83 13.49 -2.73
N VAL A 65 -1.02 14.03 -3.64
CA VAL A 65 0.38 14.37 -3.44
C VAL A 65 0.46 15.87 -3.20
N VAL A 66 0.92 16.27 -2.02
CA VAL A 66 1.05 17.67 -1.60
C VAL A 66 2.53 18.03 -1.53
N GLN A 67 2.94 19.04 -2.29
CA GLN A 67 4.30 19.57 -2.22
C GLN A 67 4.44 20.49 -1.01
N ALA A 68 5.47 20.27 -0.19
CA ALA A 68 5.64 20.98 1.07
C ALA A 68 5.92 22.48 0.90
N GLU A 69 6.71 22.86 -0.11
CA GLU A 69 7.17 24.23 -0.33
C GLU A 69 6.02 25.21 -0.64
N ASN A 70 5.09 24.80 -1.50
CA ASN A 70 4.07 25.69 -2.08
C ASN A 70 2.62 25.21 -1.84
N GLY A 71 2.44 24.03 -1.24
CA GLY A 71 1.12 23.43 -0.99
C GLY A 71 0.38 22.96 -2.25
N ILE A 72 1.03 22.95 -3.42
CA ILE A 72 0.42 22.47 -4.66
C ILE A 72 0.06 21.00 -4.47
N THR A 73 -1.19 20.68 -4.81
CA THR A 73 -1.74 19.33 -4.69
C THR A 73 -1.99 18.74 -6.07
N ARG A 74 -1.41 17.57 -6.34
CA ARG A 74 -1.72 16.72 -7.49
C ARG A 74 -2.54 15.52 -7.01
N THR A 75 -3.62 15.20 -7.70
CA THR A 75 -4.42 14.01 -7.41
C THR A 75 -4.20 12.96 -8.49
N VAL A 76 -3.83 11.74 -8.07
CA VAL A 76 -3.75 10.56 -8.93
C VAL A 76 -4.92 9.63 -8.55
N PRO A 77 -5.80 9.28 -9.50
CA PRO A 77 -6.88 8.34 -9.23
C PRO A 77 -6.31 6.93 -9.04
N PHE A 78 -6.73 6.21 -8.01
CA PHE A 78 -6.48 4.76 -7.97
C PHE A 78 -7.35 4.05 -9.01
N PRO A 79 -6.92 2.88 -9.51
CA PRO A 79 -7.81 2.04 -10.29
C PRO A 79 -9.08 1.73 -9.50
N PRO A 80 -10.24 1.65 -10.17
CA PRO A 80 -11.48 1.24 -9.51
C PRO A 80 -11.34 -0.18 -8.95
N CYS A 81 -12.17 -0.53 -7.97
CA CYS A 81 -12.20 -1.88 -7.39
C CYS A 81 -10.86 -2.33 -6.78
N THR A 82 -10.09 -1.39 -6.21
CA THR A 82 -8.77 -1.63 -5.62
C THR A 82 -8.83 -1.58 -4.10
N GLU A 83 -8.12 -2.46 -3.42
CA GLU A 83 -8.02 -2.48 -1.96
C GLU A 83 -6.59 -2.83 -1.49
N PHE A 84 -6.13 -2.20 -0.41
CA PHE A 84 -4.76 -2.32 0.07
C PHE A 84 -4.55 -3.62 0.85
N VAL A 85 -3.57 -4.41 0.42
CA VAL A 85 -3.12 -5.65 1.07
C VAL A 85 -2.09 -5.37 2.17
N SER A 86 -1.30 -4.32 1.98
CA SER A 86 -0.31 -3.84 2.94
C SER A 86 -0.35 -2.32 3.04
N PRO A 87 0.13 -1.73 4.16
CA PRO A 87 0.37 -0.29 4.20
C PRO A 87 1.30 0.13 3.04
N PRO A 88 0.99 1.23 2.35
CA PRO A 88 1.83 1.75 1.30
C PRO A 88 3.10 2.37 1.87
N CYS A 89 4.13 2.53 1.04
CA CYS A 89 5.37 3.20 1.41
C CYS A 89 5.94 3.99 0.23
N ILE A 90 6.79 4.96 0.53
CA ILE A 90 7.44 5.82 -0.45
C ILE A 90 8.94 5.52 -0.49
N VAL A 91 9.47 5.31 -1.70
CA VAL A 91 10.90 5.06 -1.92
C VAL A 91 11.52 6.21 -2.72
N LEU A 92 12.65 6.73 -2.23
CA LEU A 92 13.46 7.71 -2.93
C LEU A 92 14.52 6.99 -3.78
N CYS A 93 14.53 7.26 -5.08
CA CYS A 93 15.48 6.74 -6.05
C CYS A 93 16.16 7.90 -6.79
N GLY A 94 17.38 8.24 -6.38
CA GLY A 94 18.03 9.45 -6.87
C GLY A 94 17.26 10.67 -6.38
N SER A 95 16.71 11.45 -7.31
CA SER A 95 15.84 12.60 -7.05
C SER A 95 14.35 12.30 -7.24
N THR A 96 13.98 11.05 -7.52
CA THR A 96 12.60 10.68 -7.83
C THR A 96 11.99 9.89 -6.68
N ASN A 97 10.87 10.37 -6.16
CA ASN A 97 10.04 9.70 -5.17
C ASN A 97 8.99 8.83 -5.86
N TYR A 98 8.94 7.55 -5.47
CA TYR A 98 7.94 6.61 -5.95
C TYR A 98 7.02 6.17 -4.82
N PHE A 99 5.72 6.33 -5.03
CA PHE A 99 4.70 5.71 -4.22
C PHE A 99 4.57 4.23 -4.57
N THR A 100 4.54 3.37 -3.54
CA THR A 100 4.48 1.92 -3.71
C THR A 100 3.45 1.29 -2.78
N ALA A 101 2.67 0.34 -3.31
CA ALA A 101 1.67 -0.38 -2.54
C ALA A 101 1.44 -1.79 -3.09
N ILE A 102 1.14 -2.75 -2.21
CA ILE A 102 0.54 -4.01 -2.65
C ILE A 102 -0.97 -3.86 -2.55
N VAL A 103 -1.65 -4.07 -3.67
CA VAL A 103 -3.10 -3.92 -3.79
C VAL A 103 -3.72 -5.18 -4.37
N GLN A 104 -4.97 -5.44 -3.98
CA GLN A 104 -5.85 -6.41 -4.63
C GLN A 104 -6.85 -5.66 -5.50
N ILE A 105 -6.94 -6.03 -6.77
CA ILE A 105 -7.85 -5.45 -7.76
C ILE A 105 -8.93 -6.48 -8.10
N CYS A 106 -10.20 -6.07 -8.08
CA CYS A 106 -11.33 -6.88 -8.50
C CYS A 106 -11.79 -6.48 -9.91
N ASN A 107 -11.63 -7.39 -10.86
CA ASN A 107 -12.14 -7.27 -12.22
C ASN A 107 -13.56 -7.84 -12.29
N LYS A 108 -14.56 -6.97 -12.43
CA LYS A 108 -15.97 -7.36 -12.60
C LYS A 108 -16.30 -7.54 -14.08
N THR A 109 -16.89 -8.66 -14.45
CA THR A 109 -17.48 -8.84 -15.79
C THR A 109 -18.99 -8.62 -15.72
N HIS A 110 -19.53 -7.89 -16.69
CA HIS A 110 -20.96 -7.59 -16.77
C HIS A 110 -21.57 -8.19 -18.03
N ASP A 111 -22.81 -8.65 -17.92
CA ASP A 111 -23.62 -9.02 -19.08
C ASP A 111 -23.88 -7.77 -19.93
N PRO A 112 -23.52 -7.77 -21.22
CA PRO A 112 -23.61 -6.57 -22.05
C PRO A 112 -25.06 -6.11 -22.29
N LYS A 113 -26.06 -7.00 -22.16
CA LYS A 113 -27.47 -6.68 -22.38
C LYS A 113 -28.16 -6.21 -21.11
N SER A 114 -27.91 -6.88 -19.98
CA SER A 114 -28.60 -6.58 -18.72
C SER A 114 -27.81 -5.70 -17.76
N LYS A 115 -26.52 -5.43 -18.05
CA LYS A 115 -25.55 -4.78 -17.14
C LYS A 115 -25.36 -5.49 -15.79
N LYS A 116 -26.01 -6.65 -15.58
CA LYS A 116 -25.85 -7.44 -14.37
C LYS A 116 -24.46 -8.06 -14.33
N GLU A 117 -23.86 -8.07 -13.17
CA GLU A 117 -22.58 -8.72 -12.93
C GLU A 117 -22.69 -10.23 -13.19
N ARG A 118 -21.68 -10.81 -13.86
CA ARG A 118 -21.59 -12.24 -14.17
C ARG A 118 -20.53 -12.95 -13.36
N SER A 119 -19.34 -12.36 -13.25
CA SER A 119 -18.23 -12.95 -12.51
C SER A 119 -17.29 -11.87 -11.97
N ARG A 120 -16.47 -12.29 -10.99
CA ARG A 120 -15.38 -11.50 -10.41
C ARG A 120 -14.09 -12.29 -10.54
N HIS A 121 -13.01 -11.59 -10.88
CA HIS A 121 -11.65 -12.12 -10.82
C HIS A 121 -10.78 -11.17 -10.01
N TYR A 122 -9.86 -11.71 -9.22
CA TYR A 122 -9.05 -10.95 -8.29
C TYR A 122 -7.58 -11.11 -8.62
N GLU A 123 -6.85 -10.00 -8.62
CA GLU A 123 -5.42 -9.98 -8.87
C GLU A 123 -4.71 -9.21 -7.77
N VAL A 124 -3.56 -9.70 -7.31
CA VAL A 124 -2.70 -8.97 -6.38
C VAL A 124 -1.50 -8.43 -7.12
N GLN A 125 -1.30 -7.11 -7.03
CA GLN A 125 -0.29 -6.41 -7.81
C GLN A 125 0.49 -5.43 -6.93
N LEU A 126 1.76 -5.25 -7.27
CA LEU A 126 2.58 -4.12 -6.83
C LEU A 126 2.25 -2.93 -7.72
N LEU A 127 1.72 -1.88 -7.12
CA LEU A 127 1.52 -0.56 -7.73
C LEU A 127 2.77 0.28 -7.48
N LEU A 128 3.32 0.88 -8.55
CA LEU A 128 4.40 1.86 -8.53
C LEU A 128 3.93 3.13 -9.26
N GLU A 129 4.04 4.28 -8.60
CA GLU A 129 3.63 5.58 -9.14
C GLU A 129 4.73 6.61 -8.86
N ASP A 130 5.23 7.32 -9.89
CA ASP A 130 6.11 8.47 -9.68
C ASP A 130 5.29 9.64 -9.12
N ILE A 131 5.67 10.12 -7.94
CA ILE A 131 5.01 11.25 -7.27
C ILE A 131 5.76 12.57 -7.39
N SER A 132 6.90 12.58 -8.09
CA SER A 132 7.77 13.73 -8.30
C SER A 132 7.34 14.61 -9.48
N GLY A 133 6.30 14.20 -10.21
CA GLY A 133 5.71 15.01 -11.28
C GLY A 133 6.26 14.77 -12.68
N THR A 134 6.95 13.65 -12.93
CA THR A 134 7.07 13.14 -14.30
C THR A 134 5.69 12.61 -14.71
N GLU A 135 5.24 12.84 -15.95
CA GLU A 135 3.95 12.32 -16.46
C GLU A 135 4.00 10.80 -16.72
N GLU A 136 4.74 10.04 -15.91
CA GLU A 136 4.82 8.59 -16.06
C GLU A 136 3.49 7.93 -15.64
N GLU A 137 3.09 6.90 -16.39
CA GLU A 137 1.88 6.13 -16.15
C GLU A 137 2.06 5.20 -14.94
N THR A 138 1.02 5.07 -14.11
CA THR A 138 1.00 4.13 -12.98
C THR A 138 1.33 2.72 -13.44
N THR A 139 2.37 2.13 -12.85
CA THR A 139 2.83 0.79 -13.22
C THR A 139 2.27 -0.26 -12.26
N PHE A 140 1.74 -1.33 -12.83
CA PHE A 140 1.25 -2.50 -12.10
C PHE A 140 2.05 -3.74 -12.43
N LEU A 141 2.56 -4.42 -11.41
CA LEU A 141 3.37 -5.63 -11.57
C LEU A 141 2.76 -6.78 -10.76
N LYS A 142 2.54 -7.92 -11.40
CA LYS A 142 2.36 -9.22 -10.72
C LYS A 142 3.70 -9.74 -10.25
N ILE A 143 3.70 -10.73 -9.35
CA ILE A 143 4.96 -11.35 -8.94
C ILE A 143 5.70 -11.97 -10.11
N GLN A 144 4.99 -12.55 -11.08
CA GLN A 144 5.59 -13.14 -12.27
C GLN A 144 6.26 -12.08 -13.18
N ASN A 145 5.87 -10.81 -13.08
CA ASN A 145 6.57 -9.72 -13.78
C ASN A 145 7.88 -9.32 -13.09
N VAL A 146 8.03 -9.64 -11.80
CA VAL A 146 9.22 -9.35 -10.99
C VAL A 146 10.16 -10.57 -10.90
N PHE A 147 9.58 -11.76 -10.78
CA PHE A 147 10.23 -13.05 -10.64
C PHE A 147 9.54 -14.04 -11.59
N GLU A 148 10.10 -14.19 -12.79
CA GLU A 148 9.51 -14.99 -13.88
C GLU A 148 9.35 -16.48 -13.51
N GLU A 149 10.17 -17.01 -12.60
CA GLU A 149 10.08 -18.39 -12.12
C GLU A 149 8.98 -18.60 -11.04
N ALA A 150 8.27 -17.53 -10.63
CA ALA A 150 7.17 -17.66 -9.69
C ALA A 150 6.00 -18.46 -10.30
N GLU A 151 5.47 -19.43 -9.54
CA GLU A 151 4.28 -20.17 -9.93
C GLU A 151 3.04 -19.26 -10.00
N GLU A 152 2.00 -19.67 -10.73
CA GLU A 152 0.78 -18.86 -10.95
C GLU A 152 0.02 -18.54 -9.66
N ASP A 153 0.12 -19.42 -8.65
CA ASP A 153 -0.51 -19.28 -7.34
C ASP A 153 0.32 -18.44 -6.35
N CYS A 154 1.40 -17.82 -6.81
CA CYS A 154 2.21 -16.91 -6.02
C CYS A 154 1.64 -15.48 -6.05
N GLN A 155 1.54 -14.84 -4.89
CA GLN A 155 1.01 -13.48 -4.75
C GLN A 155 1.84 -12.65 -3.76
N PHE A 156 1.86 -11.33 -3.97
CA PHE A 156 2.50 -10.41 -3.03
C PHE A 156 1.77 -10.33 -1.69
N LEU A 157 2.54 -10.15 -0.61
CA LEU A 157 2.06 -9.96 0.76
C LEU A 157 2.30 -8.55 1.29
N ASP A 158 3.47 -8.00 1.01
CA ASP A 158 3.92 -6.74 1.59
C ASP A 158 5.07 -6.17 0.77
N VAL A 159 5.24 -4.86 0.88
CA VAL A 159 6.37 -4.13 0.30
C VAL A 159 6.99 -3.27 1.40
N LYS A 160 8.31 -3.31 1.48
CA LYS A 160 9.11 -2.41 2.33
C LYS A 160 10.18 -1.75 1.49
N THR A 161 10.56 -0.55 1.88
CA THR A 161 11.68 0.14 1.24
C THR A 161 12.99 -0.33 1.88
N ASN A 162 13.99 -0.59 1.04
CA ASN A 162 15.38 -0.72 1.49
C ASN A 162 16.13 0.59 1.23
N LEU A 163 17.42 0.62 1.54
CA LEU A 163 18.33 1.67 1.08
C LEU A 163 18.44 1.66 -0.44
N LYS A 164 18.30 2.84 -1.07
CA LYS A 164 18.55 3.15 -2.50
C LYS A 164 17.79 2.27 -3.50
N ASN A 165 16.77 2.84 -4.18
CA ASN A 165 16.09 2.25 -5.36
C ASN A 165 15.67 0.76 -5.28
N GLN A 166 15.50 0.24 -4.06
CA GLN A 166 15.28 -1.17 -3.80
C GLN A 166 14.01 -1.37 -2.99
N LEU A 167 13.22 -2.36 -3.41
CA LEU A 167 12.06 -2.83 -2.70
C LEU A 167 12.33 -4.22 -2.12
N VAL A 168 11.99 -4.39 -0.85
CA VAL A 168 11.87 -5.72 -0.25
C VAL A 168 10.43 -6.16 -0.42
N LEU A 169 10.22 -7.10 -1.33
CA LEU A 169 8.93 -7.67 -1.66
C LEU A 169 8.78 -9.00 -0.91
N MET A 170 7.73 -9.11 -0.11
CA MET A 170 7.35 -10.38 0.50
C MET A 170 6.23 -10.99 -0.33
N TYR A 171 6.31 -12.29 -0.55
CA TYR A 171 5.30 -13.03 -1.32
C TYR A 171 4.97 -14.37 -0.67
N ALA A 172 3.85 -14.97 -1.08
CA ALA A 172 3.46 -16.30 -0.68
C ALA A 172 3.03 -17.16 -1.87
N LYS A 173 3.08 -18.47 -1.67
CA LYS A 173 2.54 -19.49 -2.56
C LYS A 173 1.22 -20.05 -2.03
N GLY A 174 0.35 -20.53 -2.92
CA GLY A 174 -0.94 -21.11 -2.60
C GLY A 174 -1.96 -20.07 -2.15
N LEU A 175 -1.85 -18.85 -2.69
CA LEU A 175 -2.77 -17.76 -2.38
C LEU A 175 -3.51 -17.34 -3.65
N ASP A 176 -4.79 -17.66 -3.75
CA ASP A 176 -5.60 -17.20 -4.88
C ASP A 176 -5.97 -15.71 -4.73
N GLN A 177 -6.47 -15.35 -3.54
CA GLN A 177 -6.93 -14.00 -3.21
C GLN A 177 -6.94 -13.76 -1.69
N TYR A 178 -6.94 -12.49 -1.31
CA TYR A 178 -7.28 -12.06 0.03
C TYR A 178 -8.80 -12.05 0.22
N VAL A 179 -9.24 -12.71 1.28
CA VAL A 179 -10.65 -12.73 1.68
C VAL A 179 -11.00 -11.43 2.38
N PHE A 180 -12.13 -10.83 2.01
CA PHE A 180 -12.66 -9.67 2.70
C PHE A 180 -13.59 -10.09 3.84
N GLU A 181 -13.29 -9.66 5.05
CA GLU A 181 -14.19 -9.76 6.21
C GLU A 181 -14.72 -8.35 6.55
N MET A 182 -16.04 -8.19 6.63
CA MET A 182 -16.71 -6.90 6.86
C MET A 182 -16.10 -6.09 8.02
N GLU A 183 -15.70 -6.77 9.10
CA GLU A 183 -15.15 -6.10 10.27
C GLU A 183 -13.65 -5.78 10.16
N LYS A 184 -12.89 -6.56 9.39
CA LYS A 184 -11.42 -6.51 9.36
C LYS A 184 -10.84 -5.94 8.06
N GLY A 185 -11.62 -5.85 6.99
CA GLY A 185 -11.12 -5.58 5.65
C GLY A 185 -10.54 -6.83 4.99
N LEU A 186 -9.53 -6.66 4.13
CA LEU A 186 -8.80 -7.80 3.57
C LEU A 186 -8.00 -8.51 4.65
N VAL A 187 -8.21 -9.82 4.79
CA VAL A 187 -7.59 -10.66 5.80
C VAL A 187 -6.46 -11.46 5.16
N ARG A 188 -5.26 -11.32 5.76
CA ARG A 188 -4.11 -12.14 5.37
C ARG A 188 -4.32 -13.58 5.85
N PRO A 189 -4.08 -14.59 4.99
CA PRO A 189 -4.22 -15.97 5.41
C PRO A 189 -3.22 -16.32 6.52
N SER A 190 -3.65 -17.13 7.48
CA SER A 190 -2.86 -17.45 8.69
C SER A 190 -1.76 -18.48 8.46
N TYR A 191 -1.91 -19.35 7.46
CA TYR A 191 -0.96 -20.43 7.16
C TYR A 191 -0.53 -20.34 5.71
N ILE A 192 0.58 -19.63 5.47
CA ILE A 192 1.15 -19.48 4.14
C ILE A 192 2.67 -19.62 4.19
N GLN A 193 3.16 -20.26 3.14
CA GLN A 193 4.57 -20.36 2.81
C GLN A 193 5.04 -19.01 2.25
N LYS A 194 6.14 -18.46 2.76
CA LYS A 194 6.59 -17.10 2.42
C LYS A 194 8.00 -17.09 1.85
N GLY A 195 8.21 -16.26 0.84
CA GLY A 195 9.52 -15.92 0.30
C GLY A 195 9.75 -14.40 0.31
N LEU A 196 10.99 -14.01 0.03
CA LEU A 196 11.40 -12.60 -0.04
C LEU A 196 12.22 -12.34 -1.31
N ILE A 197 11.99 -11.19 -1.93
CA ILE A 197 12.73 -10.70 -3.09
C ILE A 197 13.24 -9.30 -2.76
N VAL A 198 14.51 -9.04 -2.99
CA VAL A 198 15.07 -7.69 -3.08
C VAL A 198 15.09 -7.31 -4.55
N TYR A 199 14.23 -6.38 -4.93
CA TYR A 199 14.00 -5.96 -6.31
C TYR A 199 14.57 -4.56 -6.54
N ASP A 200 15.43 -4.44 -7.55
CA ASP A 200 15.85 -3.15 -8.11
C ASP A 200 14.83 -2.75 -9.18
N PHE A 201 13.91 -1.86 -8.82
CA PHE A 201 12.83 -1.48 -9.72
C PHE A 201 13.28 -0.53 -10.83
N LYS A 202 14.44 0.14 -10.67
CA LYS A 202 15.00 1.00 -11.72
C LYS A 202 15.62 0.18 -12.84
N ASN A 203 16.41 -0.84 -12.46
CA ASN A 203 17.04 -1.74 -13.43
C ASN A 203 16.16 -2.96 -13.78
N LYS A 204 14.98 -3.08 -13.17
CA LYS A 204 14.03 -4.18 -13.34
C LYS A 204 14.66 -5.56 -13.13
N GLY A 205 15.35 -5.73 -12.00
CA GLY A 205 16.10 -6.95 -11.70
C GLY A 205 16.04 -7.40 -10.25
N ILE A 206 16.14 -8.72 -10.03
CA ILE A 206 16.26 -9.31 -8.69
C ILE A 206 17.71 -9.24 -8.24
N LEU A 207 17.95 -8.55 -7.12
CA LEU A 207 19.27 -8.49 -6.48
C LEU A 207 19.49 -9.66 -5.53
N LYS A 208 18.42 -10.12 -4.88
CA LYS A 208 18.46 -11.25 -3.94
C LYS A 208 17.10 -11.92 -3.86
N HIS A 209 17.11 -13.24 -3.85
CA HIS A 209 15.93 -14.06 -3.62
C HIS A 209 16.17 -14.97 -2.42
N ILE A 210 15.21 -14.97 -1.48
CA ILE A 210 15.15 -15.92 -0.39
C ILE A 210 13.93 -16.80 -0.69
N PRO A 211 14.14 -18.07 -1.07
CA PRO A 211 13.06 -18.93 -1.50
C PRO A 211 12.11 -19.23 -0.34
N ILE A 212 10.95 -19.75 -0.72
CA ILE A 212 9.91 -20.11 0.22
C ILE A 212 10.44 -21.09 1.27
N SER A 213 10.23 -20.76 2.53
CA SER A 213 10.44 -21.67 3.65
C SER A 213 9.18 -21.75 4.51
N PHE A 214 8.98 -22.88 5.20
CA PHE A 214 7.93 -23.02 6.21
C PHE A 214 8.28 -22.14 7.41
N ALA A 215 7.82 -20.89 7.41
CA ALA A 215 7.80 -20.06 8.60
C ALA A 215 6.42 -20.18 9.26
N ILE A 216 6.30 -21.01 10.31
CA ILE A 216 5.14 -20.96 11.20
C ILE A 216 5.20 -19.64 11.95
N VAL A 217 4.46 -18.63 11.50
CA VAL A 217 4.37 -17.36 12.21
C VAL A 217 3.19 -17.43 13.18
N ARG A 218 3.46 -17.77 14.45
CA ARG A 218 2.61 -17.26 15.54
C ARG A 218 2.74 -15.74 15.53
N HIS A 219 1.64 -15.00 15.62
CA HIS A 219 1.60 -13.53 15.68
C HIS A 219 2.54 -12.95 16.76
N GLN A 220 3.82 -12.79 16.42
CA GLN A 220 4.77 -11.95 17.13
C GLN A 220 5.50 -11.13 16.08
N GLN A 221 5.57 -9.83 16.34
CA GLN A 221 6.22 -8.82 15.52
C GLN A 221 7.55 -9.35 14.95
N LEU A 222 7.69 -9.31 13.63
CA LEU A 222 8.95 -9.60 12.96
C LEU A 222 9.97 -8.52 13.33
N ASN A 223 10.69 -8.72 14.43
CA ASN A 223 11.92 -8.00 14.80
C ASN A 223 13.13 -8.41 13.93
N PHE A 224 12.91 -8.85 12.68
CA PHE A 224 13.99 -9.31 11.80
C PHE A 224 14.75 -8.17 11.09
N ILE A 225 14.35 -6.91 11.30
CA ILE A 225 15.03 -5.72 10.74
C ILE A 225 15.98 -5.06 11.77
N SER A 226 16.18 -5.62 12.95
CA SER A 226 17.17 -5.08 13.90
C SER A 226 18.61 -5.48 13.58
N GLN A 227 18.84 -6.38 12.62
CA GLN A 227 20.21 -6.81 12.25
C GLN A 227 20.81 -6.05 11.05
N PHE A 228 20.06 -5.12 10.45
CA PHE A 228 20.57 -4.23 9.39
C PHE A 228 20.72 -2.77 9.84
N HIS A 229 20.39 -2.47 11.10
CA HIS A 229 20.60 -1.16 11.70
C HIS A 229 21.41 -1.30 12.99
N ASP A 230 22.71 -1.51 12.84
CA ASP A 230 23.70 -1.05 13.81
C ASP A 230 24.74 -0.22 13.06
N HIS A 231 24.55 1.10 13.11
CA HIS A 231 25.56 2.04 13.58
C HIS A 231 25.05 3.49 13.42
N ASN A 232 24.90 4.15 14.58
CA ASN A 232 24.84 5.61 14.79
C ASN A 232 23.61 6.38 14.27
N GLY A 233 22.56 6.41 15.11
CA GLY A 233 21.53 7.45 15.09
C GLY A 233 20.87 7.57 16.48
N PRO A 234 20.51 8.79 16.95
CA PRO A 234 19.95 9.00 18.28
C PRO A 234 18.55 8.39 18.38
N LYS A 235 18.28 7.70 19.49
CA LYS A 235 16.98 7.08 19.78
C LYS A 235 15.90 8.15 19.99
N PRO A 236 14.69 7.99 19.43
CA PRO A 236 13.59 8.91 19.69
C PRO A 236 13.09 8.78 21.13
N ILE A 237 12.93 9.93 21.79
CA ILE A 237 12.35 10.07 23.12
C ILE A 237 10.84 9.87 23.00
N CYS A 238 10.30 8.94 23.80
CA CYS A 238 8.88 8.67 23.88
C CYS A 238 8.26 9.59 24.94
N PHE A 239 7.37 10.50 24.55
CA PHE A 239 6.53 11.24 25.49
C PHE A 239 5.26 10.45 25.75
N GLN A 240 5.13 9.93 26.98
CA GLN A 240 3.84 9.52 27.53
C GLN A 240 3.16 10.79 28.07
N CYS A 241 1.99 11.12 27.54
CA CYS A 241 1.09 12.05 28.21
C CYS A 241 0.01 11.25 28.94
N SER A 242 -0.06 11.50 30.23
CA SER A 242 -1.06 11.11 31.23
C SER A 242 -2.48 11.53 30.87
#